data_AF-I0SJP5-F1
#
_entry.id   AF-I0SJP5-F1
#
_cell.length_a   1.000
_cell.length_b   1.000
_cell.length_c   1.000
_cell.angle_alpha   90.00
_cell.angle_beta   90.00
_cell.angle_gamma   90.00
#
_symmetry.space_group_name_H-M   'P 1'
#
loop_
_entity.id
_entity.type
_entity.pdbx_description
1 polymer ?
#
loop_
_entity_poly.entity_id
_entity_poly.type
_entity_poly.pdbx_seq_one_letter_code
_entity_poly.pdbx_strand_id
1 'polypeptide(L)'
;MIPNMDLQTIQDHLVKALRANELREAARWVVQARSEHFLTKEGLPDYSGRSWAYRSWFSDVTNSLDLPDHERSRLMARLRFHVGNHLRDEVREEELSEAGLLTVSPVERGRRYFERRSTPYRIISSNKRLYSDEEIEEVCEILHRISTRLDTNKISKSSLRELQAAVEDMRARTIR
;
A
#
# COMPACT_ATOMS: atom_id res chain seq x y z
N MET A 1 11.88 -23.09 9.08
CA MET A 1 11.95 -22.78 10.52
C MET A 1 13.34 -22.30 10.84
N ILE A 2 13.46 -21.05 11.28
CA ILE A 2 14.71 -20.49 11.81
C ILE A 2 14.85 -21.07 13.23
N PRO A 3 16.04 -21.48 13.67
CA PRO A 3 16.25 -21.90 15.06
C PRO A 3 15.78 -20.80 16.02
N ASN A 4 15.27 -21.20 17.19
CA ASN A 4 14.88 -20.27 18.24
C ASN A 4 16.12 -19.47 18.66
N MET A 5 16.18 -18.20 18.23
CA MET A 5 17.35 -17.33 18.41
C MET A 5 17.05 -16.36 19.54
N ASP A 6 18.05 -16.08 20.37
CA ASP A 6 17.90 -15.05 21.38
C ASP A 6 17.78 -13.65 20.75
N LEU A 7 17.18 -12.73 21.49
CA LEU A 7 16.88 -11.38 21.02
C LEU A 7 18.13 -10.57 20.66
N GLN A 8 19.26 -10.82 21.33
CA GLN A 8 20.52 -10.13 21.04
C GLN A 8 21.06 -10.55 19.67
N THR A 9 21.04 -11.85 19.38
CA THR A 9 21.47 -12.36 18.07
C THR A 9 20.57 -11.81 16.95
N ILE A 10 19.25 -11.75 17.15
CA ILE A 10 18.33 -11.13 16.18
C ILE A 10 18.65 -9.64 15.97
N GLN A 11 18.93 -8.92 17.05
CA GLN A 11 19.32 -7.51 17.00
C GLN A 11 20.61 -7.31 16.19
N ASP A 12 21.64 -8.13 16.40
CA ASP A 12 22.90 -8.04 15.67
C ASP A 12 22.71 -8.26 14.16
N HIS A 13 21.90 -9.26 13.79
CA HIS A 13 21.53 -9.49 12.39
C HIS A 13 20.72 -8.34 11.79
N LEU A 14 19.76 -7.79 12.55
CA LEU A 14 18.96 -6.66 12.11
C LEU A 14 19.82 -5.42 11.87
N VAL A 15 20.70 -5.07 12.80
CA VAL A 15 21.63 -3.93 12.66
C VAL A 15 22.53 -4.13 11.43
N LYS A 16 23.08 -5.33 11.25
CA LYS A 16 23.90 -5.67 10.08
C LYS A 16 23.13 -5.46 8.77
N ALA A 17 21.92 -5.99 8.67
CA ALA A 17 21.08 -5.86 7.48
C ALA A 17 20.70 -4.39 7.21
N LEU A 18 20.37 -3.62 8.25
CA LEU A 18 20.04 -2.20 8.12
C LEU A 18 21.23 -1.37 7.64
N ARG A 19 22.44 -1.61 8.18
CA ARG A 19 23.68 -0.97 7.71
C ARG A 19 24.01 -1.32 6.26
N ALA A 20 23.74 -2.56 5.85
CA ALA A 20 23.88 -3.00 4.46
C ALA A 20 22.74 -2.52 3.53
N ASN A 21 21.71 -1.84 4.07
CA ASN A 21 20.50 -1.44 3.35
C ASN A 21 19.73 -2.63 2.72
N GLU A 22 19.83 -3.82 3.33
CA GLU A 22 19.17 -5.07 2.94
C GLU A 22 17.78 -5.15 3.58
N LEU A 23 16.85 -4.32 3.13
CA LEU A 23 15.58 -4.11 3.83
C LEU A 23 14.64 -5.32 3.90
N ARG A 24 14.73 -6.26 2.95
CA ARG A 24 13.97 -7.51 3.01
C ARG A 24 14.45 -8.40 4.15
N GLU A 25 15.78 -8.50 4.30
CA GLU A 25 16.38 -9.27 5.36
C GLU A 25 16.17 -8.60 6.72
N ALA A 26 16.30 -7.27 6.79
CA ALA A 26 15.94 -6.52 8.00
C ALA A 26 14.46 -6.73 8.40
N ALA A 27 13.54 -6.75 7.44
CA ALA A 27 12.13 -7.00 7.71
C ALA A 27 11.89 -8.41 8.29
N ARG A 28 12.62 -9.42 7.79
CA ARG A 28 12.59 -10.78 8.33
C ARG A 28 12.96 -10.82 9.81
N TRP A 29 14.07 -10.19 10.19
CA TRP A 29 14.50 -10.15 11.59
C TRP A 29 13.53 -9.39 12.49
N VAL A 30 12.90 -8.31 11.99
CA VAL A 30 11.85 -7.61 12.74
C VAL A 30 10.63 -8.50 12.97
N VAL A 31 10.18 -9.24 11.96
CA VAL A 31 9.02 -10.14 12.10
C VAL A 31 9.36 -11.27 13.05
N GLN A 32 10.54 -11.90 12.93
CA GLN A 32 10.96 -12.94 13.86
C GLN A 32 10.99 -12.44 15.31
N ALA A 33 11.56 -11.25 15.55
CA ALA A 33 11.57 -10.67 16.89
C ALA A 33 10.15 -10.49 17.46
N ARG A 34 9.21 -10.00 16.64
CA ARG A 34 7.79 -9.83 17.01
C ARG A 34 7.08 -11.16 17.27
N SER A 35 7.43 -12.20 16.51
CA SER A 35 6.85 -13.52 16.66
C SER A 35 7.30 -14.24 17.93
N GLU A 36 8.59 -14.10 18.29
CA GLU A 36 9.23 -14.95 19.29
C GLU A 36 9.45 -14.25 20.64
N HIS A 37 9.62 -12.92 20.67
CA HIS A 37 10.12 -12.20 21.86
C HIS A 37 9.20 -11.11 22.38
N PHE A 38 8.22 -10.66 21.59
CA PHE A 38 7.33 -9.56 21.97
C PHE A 38 5.88 -10.00 21.98
N LEU A 39 5.22 -9.82 23.12
CA LEU A 39 3.83 -10.18 23.30
C LEU A 39 2.95 -8.94 23.53
N THR A 40 1.69 -9.03 23.14
CA THR A 40 0.63 -8.11 23.51
C THR A 40 0.21 -8.33 24.96
N LYS A 41 -0.71 -7.51 25.48
CA LYS A 41 -1.23 -7.67 26.85
C LYS A 41 -2.02 -8.97 27.02
N GLU A 42 -2.53 -9.49 25.92
CA GLU A 42 -3.30 -10.72 25.80
C GLU A 42 -2.39 -11.97 25.65
N GLY A 43 -1.06 -11.78 25.62
CA GLY A 43 -0.09 -12.87 25.50
C GLY A 43 0.12 -13.38 24.08
N LEU A 44 -0.42 -12.69 23.06
CA LEU A 44 -0.25 -13.02 21.65
C LEU A 44 1.01 -12.35 21.07
N PRO A 45 1.64 -12.87 20.01
CA PRO A 45 2.74 -12.19 19.34
C PRO A 45 2.37 -10.77 18.87
N ASP A 46 3.25 -9.80 19.10
CA ASP A 46 3.01 -8.39 18.74
C ASP A 46 3.31 -8.11 17.26
N TYR A 47 2.56 -8.74 16.36
CA TYR A 47 2.66 -8.51 14.92
C TYR A 47 2.43 -7.04 14.55
N SER A 48 1.60 -6.33 15.34
CA SER A 48 1.28 -4.92 15.16
C SER A 48 2.46 -3.98 15.46
N GLY A 49 3.43 -4.43 16.26
CA GLY A 49 4.55 -3.62 16.76
C GLY A 49 4.12 -2.47 17.65
N ARG A 50 3.05 -2.63 18.44
CA ARG A 50 2.49 -1.57 19.30
C ARG A 50 2.89 -1.72 20.77
N SER A 51 3.36 -2.89 21.19
CA SER A 51 3.80 -3.13 22.56
C SER A 51 4.93 -2.16 22.93
N TRP A 52 4.99 -1.79 24.22
CA TRP A 52 6.05 -0.90 24.71
C TRP A 52 7.42 -1.58 24.62
N ALA A 53 7.50 -2.88 24.95
CA ALA A 53 8.73 -3.67 24.90
C ALA A 53 9.33 -3.68 23.49
N TYR A 54 8.54 -4.00 22.47
CA TYR A 54 9.00 -3.96 21.07
C TYR A 54 9.47 -2.55 20.68
N ARG A 55 8.69 -1.51 21.01
CA ARG A 55 9.03 -0.14 20.62
C ARG A 55 10.31 0.36 21.28
N SER A 56 10.55 -0.02 22.54
CA SER A 56 11.80 0.31 23.24
C SER A 56 12.98 -0.37 22.56
N TRP A 57 12.92 -1.70 22.41
CA TRP A 57 13.98 -2.47 21.74
C TRP A 57 14.28 -1.96 20.33
N PHE A 58 13.23 -1.74 19.53
CA PHE A 58 13.40 -1.28 18.16
C PHE A 58 13.94 0.16 18.11
N SER A 59 13.60 1.01 19.08
CA SER A 59 14.21 2.33 19.22
C SER A 59 15.71 2.20 19.45
N ASP A 60 16.15 1.33 20.36
CA ASP A 60 17.57 1.10 20.66
C ASP A 60 18.34 0.61 19.43
N VAL A 61 17.77 -0.34 18.68
CA VAL A 61 18.30 -0.80 17.38
C VAL A 61 18.50 0.37 16.44
N THR A 62 17.48 1.21 16.24
CA THR A 62 17.55 2.31 15.27
C THR A 62 18.48 3.44 15.72
N ASN A 63 18.57 3.69 17.03
CA ASN A 63 19.49 4.67 17.61
C ASN A 63 20.95 4.23 17.44
N SER A 64 21.23 2.93 17.51
CA SER A 64 22.57 2.37 17.28
C SER A 64 23.13 2.60 15.86
N LEU A 65 22.27 2.97 14.90
CA LEU A 65 22.69 3.22 13.51
C LEU A 65 23.32 4.60 13.33
N ASP A 66 23.17 5.51 14.30
CA ASP A 66 23.71 6.88 14.27
C ASP A 66 23.36 7.65 12.99
N LEU A 67 22.11 7.50 12.54
CA LEU A 67 21.61 8.14 11.33
C LEU A 67 20.97 9.50 11.63
N PRO A 68 21.17 10.51 10.78
CA PRO A 68 20.40 11.75 10.81
C PRO A 68 18.89 11.50 10.73
N ASP A 69 18.09 12.35 11.37
CA ASP A 69 16.63 12.18 11.50
C ASP A 69 15.89 11.96 10.17
N HIS A 70 16.31 12.65 9.11
CA HIS A 70 15.70 12.54 7.78
C HIS A 70 16.02 11.19 7.11
N GLU A 71 17.24 10.68 7.28
CA GLU A 71 17.64 9.37 6.78
C GLU A 71 16.97 8.25 7.57
N ARG A 72 16.92 8.38 8.90
CA ARG A 72 16.19 7.46 9.78
C ARG A 72 14.72 7.38 9.38
N SER A 73 14.07 8.52 9.15
CA SER A 73 12.67 8.56 8.70
C SER A 73 12.46 7.86 7.35
N ARG A 74 13.36 8.08 6.39
CA ARG A 74 13.33 7.44 5.07
C ARG A 74 13.56 5.92 5.18
N LEU A 75 14.54 5.50 5.98
CA LEU A 75 14.83 4.09 6.26
C LEU A 75 13.61 3.40 6.86
N MET A 76 13.01 4.00 7.89
CA MET A 76 11.83 3.46 8.57
C MET A 76 10.62 3.36 7.65
N ALA A 77 10.40 4.33 6.77
CA ALA A 77 9.32 4.26 5.78
C ALA A 77 9.48 3.05 4.84
N ARG A 78 10.70 2.84 4.31
CA ARG A 78 10.99 1.70 3.43
C ARG A 78 10.93 0.37 4.18
N LEU A 79 11.47 0.31 5.39
CA LEU A 79 11.43 -0.90 6.21
C LEU A 79 10.00 -1.34 6.54
N ARG A 80 9.11 -0.40 6.92
CA ARG A 80 7.69 -0.71 7.20
C ARG A 80 6.98 -1.36 6.02
N PHE A 81 7.30 -0.94 4.80
CA PHE A 81 6.78 -1.58 3.59
C PHE A 81 7.19 -3.06 3.51
N HIS A 82 8.47 -3.36 3.74
CA HIS A 82 8.97 -4.73 3.72
C HIS A 82 8.43 -5.58 4.87
N VAL A 83 8.37 -5.03 6.10
CA VAL A 83 7.76 -5.71 7.26
C VAL A 83 6.30 -6.05 6.99
N GLY A 84 5.55 -5.11 6.41
CA GLY A 84 4.16 -5.35 6.04
C GLY A 84 3.99 -6.49 5.03
N ASN A 85 4.84 -6.56 4.00
CA ASN A 85 4.78 -7.67 3.05
C ASN A 85 5.16 -8.99 3.71
N HIS A 86 6.28 -9.02 4.44
CA HIS A 86 6.78 -10.25 5.04
C HIS A 86 5.84 -10.83 6.10
N LEU A 87 5.14 -9.99 6.88
CA LEU A 87 4.07 -10.44 7.77
C LEU A 87 2.98 -11.24 7.03
N ARG A 88 2.66 -10.90 5.78
CA ARG A 88 1.63 -11.60 4.99
C ARG A 88 2.15 -12.83 4.27
N ASP A 89 3.47 -12.92 4.09
CA ASP A 89 4.10 -14.11 3.54
C ASP A 89 4.22 -15.22 4.60
N GLU A 90 4.38 -14.85 5.89
CA GLU A 90 4.73 -15.79 6.97
C GLU A 90 3.64 -16.01 8.03
N VAL A 91 2.75 -15.04 8.25
CA VAL A 91 1.71 -15.11 9.29
C VAL A 91 0.37 -15.44 8.65
N ARG A 92 -0.42 -16.29 9.30
CA ARG A 92 -1.73 -16.68 8.78
C ARG A 92 -2.69 -15.49 8.75
N GLU A 93 -3.63 -15.52 7.81
CA GLU A 93 -4.59 -14.43 7.64
C GLU A 93 -5.44 -14.19 8.90
N GLU A 94 -5.79 -15.25 9.63
CA GLU A 94 -6.54 -15.18 10.88
C GLU A 94 -5.75 -14.43 11.96
N GLU A 95 -4.47 -14.78 12.15
CA GLU A 95 -3.57 -14.16 13.12
C GLU A 95 -3.32 -12.68 12.79
N LEU A 96 -3.23 -12.34 11.50
CA LEU A 96 -3.14 -10.95 11.05
C LEU A 96 -4.42 -10.17 11.36
N SER A 97 -5.58 -10.78 11.15
CA SER A 97 -6.88 -10.17 11.44
C SER A 97 -7.05 -9.91 12.94
N GLU A 98 -6.71 -10.88 13.78
CA GLU A 98 -6.70 -10.75 15.24
C GLU A 98 -5.75 -9.65 15.72
N ALA A 99 -4.59 -9.50 15.06
CA ALA A 99 -3.66 -8.40 15.31
C ALA A 99 -4.15 -7.03 14.77
N GLY A 100 -5.35 -6.96 14.17
CA GLY A 100 -5.92 -5.74 13.59
C GLY A 100 -5.22 -5.27 12.31
N LEU A 101 -4.56 -6.19 11.60
CA LEU A 101 -3.88 -5.94 10.33
C LEU A 101 -4.76 -6.38 9.16
N LEU A 102 -4.64 -5.68 8.04
CA LEU A 102 -5.31 -6.09 6.80
C LEU A 102 -4.66 -7.37 6.25
N THR A 103 -5.43 -8.30 5.72
CA THR A 103 -4.88 -9.50 5.04
C THR A 103 -4.16 -9.12 3.73
N VAL A 104 -4.73 -8.17 2.97
CA VAL A 104 -4.16 -7.72 1.69
C VAL A 104 -2.86 -6.93 1.88
N SER A 105 -1.84 -7.27 1.10
CA SER A 105 -0.51 -6.63 1.19
C SER A 105 -0.51 -5.16 0.76
N PRO A 106 0.42 -4.34 1.29
CA PRO A 106 0.69 -3.01 0.74
C PRO A 106 0.92 -3.02 -0.77
N VAL A 107 1.61 -4.04 -1.31
CA VAL A 107 1.85 -4.21 -2.74
C VAL A 107 0.55 -4.40 -3.51
N GLU A 108 -0.31 -5.32 -3.09
CA GLU A 108 -1.58 -5.58 -3.75
C GLU A 108 -2.54 -4.39 -3.64
N ARG A 109 -2.55 -3.71 -2.49
CA ARG A 109 -3.32 -2.46 -2.33
C ARG A 109 -2.82 -1.38 -3.29
N GLY A 110 -1.51 -1.22 -3.40
CA GLY A 110 -0.89 -0.30 -4.34
C GLY A 110 -1.22 -0.65 -5.79
N ARG A 111 -1.17 -1.94 -6.14
CA ARG A 111 -1.55 -2.45 -7.47
C ARG A 111 -3.02 -2.19 -7.78
N ARG A 112 -3.95 -2.57 -6.89
CA ARG A 112 -5.39 -2.31 -7.06
C ARG A 112 -5.68 -0.81 -7.18
N TYR A 113 -4.98 0.02 -6.42
CA TYR A 113 -5.12 1.47 -6.48
C TYR A 113 -4.58 2.03 -7.79
N PHE A 114 -3.43 1.54 -8.25
CA PHE A 114 -2.86 1.87 -9.54
C PHE A 114 -3.81 1.46 -10.66
N GLU A 115 -4.24 0.20 -10.73
CA GLU A 115 -5.20 -0.30 -11.72
C GLU A 115 -6.46 0.59 -11.76
N ARG A 116 -7.08 0.85 -10.61
CA ARG A 116 -8.27 1.74 -10.53
C ARG A 116 -8.01 3.18 -10.99
N ARG A 117 -6.80 3.72 -10.83
CA ARG A 117 -6.45 5.08 -11.26
C ARG A 117 -5.94 5.16 -12.69
N SER A 118 -5.18 4.16 -13.12
CA SER A 118 -4.47 4.14 -14.39
C SER A 118 -5.37 3.68 -15.52
N THR A 119 -6.34 2.79 -15.26
CA THR A 119 -7.23 2.28 -16.30
C THR A 119 -8.04 3.41 -16.95
N PRO A 120 -8.75 4.27 -16.19
CA PRO A 120 -9.39 5.48 -16.71
C PRO A 120 -8.49 6.36 -17.59
N TYR A 121 -7.30 6.66 -17.08
CA TYR A 121 -6.34 7.51 -17.78
C TYR A 121 -5.84 6.85 -19.05
N ARG A 122 -5.53 5.54 -19.00
CA ARG A 122 -4.99 4.80 -20.13
C ARG A 122 -6.02 4.62 -21.22
N ILE A 123 -7.29 4.42 -20.88
CA ILE A 123 -8.37 4.35 -21.86
C ILE A 123 -8.50 5.69 -22.59
N ILE A 124 -8.53 6.82 -21.86
CA ILE A 124 -8.65 8.15 -22.46
C ILE A 124 -7.39 8.57 -23.24
N SER A 125 -6.20 8.26 -22.73
CA SER A 125 -4.92 8.69 -23.30
C SER A 125 -4.42 7.76 -24.40
N SER A 126 -4.91 6.53 -24.48
CA SER A 126 -4.56 5.63 -25.58
C SER A 126 -5.38 6.04 -26.79
N ASN A 127 -4.73 6.40 -27.89
CA ASN A 127 -5.39 6.60 -29.20
C ASN A 127 -5.96 5.28 -29.79
N LYS A 128 -6.29 4.31 -28.93
CA LYS A 128 -6.90 3.04 -29.32
C LYS A 128 -8.40 3.25 -29.40
N ARG A 129 -9.02 2.63 -30.40
CA ARG A 129 -10.48 2.53 -30.46
C ARG A 129 -10.95 1.65 -29.29
N LEU A 130 -12.05 2.05 -28.67
CA LEU A 130 -12.76 1.27 -27.64
C LEU A 130 -13.60 0.23 -28.36
N TYR A 131 -13.54 -1.03 -27.91
CA TYR A 131 -14.20 -2.13 -28.60
C TYR A 131 -15.14 -2.94 -27.70
N SER A 132 -15.02 -2.83 -26.37
CA SER A 132 -15.95 -3.49 -25.44
C SER A 132 -16.92 -2.50 -24.80
N ASP A 133 -18.11 -2.99 -24.46
CA ASP A 133 -19.13 -2.20 -23.77
C ASP A 133 -18.64 -1.75 -22.39
N GLU A 134 -17.86 -2.59 -21.70
CA GLU A 134 -17.20 -2.25 -20.43
C GLU A 134 -16.22 -1.08 -20.57
N GLU A 135 -15.41 -1.03 -21.64
CA GLU A 135 -14.50 0.10 -21.90
C GLU A 135 -15.27 1.40 -22.17
N ILE A 136 -16.39 1.30 -22.89
CA ILE A 136 -17.26 2.44 -23.22
C ILE A 136 -17.95 2.97 -21.96
N GLU A 137 -18.49 2.08 -21.13
CA GLU A 137 -19.15 2.43 -19.86
C GLU A 137 -18.18 3.12 -18.90
N GLU A 138 -16.96 2.58 -18.75
CA GLU A 138 -15.91 3.21 -17.92
C GLU A 138 -15.59 4.63 -18.38
N VAL A 139 -15.46 4.88 -19.69
CA VAL A 139 -15.21 6.22 -20.24
C VAL A 139 -16.38 7.17 -19.97
N CYS A 140 -17.60 6.70 -20.14
CA CYS A 140 -18.81 7.49 -19.87
C CYS A 140 -18.86 7.92 -18.40
N GLU A 141 -18.55 7.02 -17.47
CA GLU A 141 -18.48 7.37 -16.04
C GLU A 141 -17.41 8.43 -15.75
N ILE A 142 -16.24 8.32 -16.37
CA ILE A 142 -15.15 9.28 -16.16
C ILE A 142 -15.55 10.65 -16.68
N LEU A 143 -16.11 10.72 -17.90
CA LEU A 143 -16.57 11.97 -18.49
C LEU A 143 -17.69 12.60 -17.65
N HIS A 144 -18.60 11.81 -17.09
CA HIS A 144 -19.63 12.29 -16.17
C HIS A 144 -19.04 12.84 -14.87
N ARG A 145 -18.05 12.17 -14.26
CA ARG A 145 -17.35 12.67 -13.06
C ARG A 145 -16.53 13.94 -13.34
N ILE A 146 -15.97 14.08 -14.54
CA ILE A 146 -15.28 15.32 -14.94
C ILE A 146 -16.30 16.44 -15.13
N SER A 147 -17.39 16.18 -15.87
CA SER A 147 -18.39 17.21 -16.21
C SER A 147 -19.06 17.80 -14.96
N THR A 148 -19.32 16.98 -13.95
CA THR A 148 -19.86 17.43 -12.64
C THR A 148 -18.90 18.31 -11.84
N ARG A 149 -17.59 18.31 -12.17
CA ARG A 149 -16.55 19.09 -11.48
C ARG A 149 -16.06 20.29 -12.29
N LEU A 150 -16.50 20.44 -13.53
CA LEU A 150 -16.16 21.58 -14.36
C LEU A 150 -16.90 22.83 -13.85
N ASP A 151 -16.16 23.92 -13.69
CA ASP A 151 -16.76 25.23 -13.44
C ASP A 151 -17.47 25.71 -14.72
N THR A 152 -18.78 25.46 -14.76
CA THR A 152 -19.63 25.77 -15.91
C THR A 152 -19.70 27.27 -16.22
N ASN A 153 -19.26 28.13 -15.31
CA ASN A 153 -19.24 29.59 -15.52
C ASN A 153 -18.11 30.04 -16.45
N LYS A 154 -17.06 29.22 -16.62
CA LYS A 154 -15.92 29.51 -17.51
C LYS A 154 -15.97 28.75 -18.84
N ILE A 155 -16.99 27.90 -19.01
CA ILE A 155 -17.18 27.10 -20.23
C ILE A 155 -18.29 27.74 -21.06
N SER A 156 -18.07 27.84 -22.37
CA SER A 156 -19.10 28.34 -23.27
C SER A 156 -20.33 27.42 -23.22
N LYS A 157 -21.54 27.99 -23.33
CA LYS A 157 -22.79 27.20 -23.36
C LYS A 157 -22.82 26.20 -24.52
N SER A 158 -22.10 26.47 -25.62
CA SER A 158 -22.00 25.55 -26.76
C SER A 158 -21.17 24.31 -26.41
N SER A 159 -19.98 24.49 -25.82
CA SER A 159 -19.11 23.37 -25.43
C SER A 159 -19.76 22.48 -24.36
N LEU A 160 -20.56 23.07 -23.47
CA LEU A 160 -21.32 22.33 -22.46
C LEU A 160 -22.42 21.45 -23.08
N ARG A 161 -23.14 21.97 -24.07
CA ARG A 161 -24.15 21.21 -24.83
C ARG A 161 -23.52 20.11 -25.67
N GLU A 162 -22.39 20.38 -26.33
CA GLU A 162 -21.64 19.39 -27.10
C GLU A 162 -21.16 18.24 -26.21
N LEU A 163 -20.62 18.55 -25.03
CA LEU A 163 -20.19 17.54 -24.06
C LEU A 163 -21.38 16.69 -23.57
N GLN A 164 -22.50 17.32 -23.24
CA GLN A 164 -23.72 16.61 -22.81
C GLN A 164 -24.26 15.71 -23.93
N ALA A 165 -24.34 16.22 -25.16
CA ALA A 165 -24.81 15.45 -26.31
C ALA A 165 -23.90 14.25 -26.61
N ALA A 166 -22.57 14.43 -26.51
CA ALA A 166 -21.61 13.35 -26.68
C ALA A 166 -21.78 12.26 -25.60
N VAL A 167 -21.97 12.65 -24.33
CA VAL A 167 -22.20 11.70 -23.22
C VAL A 167 -23.49 10.92 -23.42
N GLU A 168 -24.58 11.57 -23.80
CA GLU A 168 -25.87 10.90 -24.06
C GLU A 168 -25.82 9.97 -25.28
N ASP A 169 -25.16 10.38 -26.38
CA ASP A 169 -24.97 9.52 -27.57
C ASP A 169 -24.15 8.26 -27.23
N MET A 170 -23.08 8.40 -26.42
CA MET A 170 -22.31 7.23 -25.99
C MET A 170 -23.13 6.29 -25.10
N ARG A 171 -23.89 6.82 -24.12
CA ARG A 171 -24.77 6.02 -23.25
C ARG A 171 -25.84 5.26 -24.03
N ALA A 172 -26.43 5.89 -25.05
CA ALA A 172 -27.46 5.27 -25.88
C ALA A 172 -26.92 4.06 -26.69
N ARG A 173 -25.61 4.01 -26.94
CA ARG A 173 -24.96 2.92 -27.67
C ARG A 173 -24.59 1.73 -26.78
N THR A 174 -24.45 1.93 -25.48
CA THR A 174 -24.15 0.87 -24.49
C THR A 174 -25.38 0.05 -24.09
N ILE A 175 -26.60 0.52 -24.38
CA ILE A 175 -27.88 -0.13 -24.00
C ILE A 175 -28.41 -1.08 -25.09
N ARG A 176 -27.71 -1.23 -26.22
CA ARG A 176 -28.08 -2.16 -27.31
C ARG A 176 -27.25 -3.42 -27.28
#